data_AF-A0A5C8AIC3-F1
#
_entry.id   AF-A0A5C8AIC3-F1
#
_cell.length_a   1.000
_cell.length_b   1.000
_cell.length_c   1.000
_cell.angle_alpha   90.00
_cell.angle_beta   90.00
_cell.angle_gamma   90.00
#
_symmetry.space_group_name_H-M   'P 1'
#
loop_
_entity.id
_entity.type
_entity.pdbx_description
1 polymer ?
#
loop_
_entity_poly.entity_id
_entity_poly.type
_entity_poly.pdbx_seq_one_letter_code
_entity_poly.pdbx_strand_id
1 'polypeptide(L)'
;INVTEIVIYNLVEGIFYSKLICERDGQVTEIDARTSDAIAIGVRFNCPIYTFESILSSAGIMMDDNQEKEDDDFNIEEELEKATEGSLGSYTLEELEVQLSEAIENEDYELASRIRDEINKRSSN
;
A
#
# COMPACT_ATOMS: atom_id res chain seq x y z
N ILE A 1 -7.07 30.89 -6.30
CA ILE A 1 -6.20 29.79 -5.83
C ILE A 1 -6.30 28.71 -6.89
N ASN A 2 -5.16 28.39 -7.49
CA ASN A 2 -5.03 27.32 -8.47
C ASN A 2 -4.22 26.18 -7.82
N VAL A 3 -4.69 24.94 -7.92
CA VAL A 3 -3.92 23.78 -7.44
C VAL A 3 -3.03 23.34 -8.59
N THR A 4 -1.71 23.46 -8.44
CA THR A 4 -0.77 23.19 -9.52
C THR A 4 -0.40 21.72 -9.57
N GLU A 5 -0.13 21.09 -8.42
CA GLU A 5 0.26 19.69 -8.33
C GLU A 5 0.11 19.15 -6.90
N ILE A 6 0.10 17.82 -6.79
CA ILE A 6 0.15 17.10 -5.51
C ILE A 6 1.39 16.24 -5.49
N VAL A 7 2.07 16.22 -4.34
CA VAL A 7 3.27 15.41 -4.14
C VAL A 7 3.06 14.51 -2.93
N ILE A 8 3.08 13.20 -3.15
CA ILE A 8 3.18 12.18 -2.10
C ILE A 8 4.67 11.99 -1.83
N TYR A 9 5.13 12.42 -0.65
CA TYR A 9 6.56 12.58 -0.38
C TYR A 9 7.12 11.64 0.69
N ASN A 10 6.27 10.96 1.45
CA ASN A 10 6.74 10.02 2.46
C ASN A 10 5.72 8.89 2.70
N LEU A 11 6.24 7.76 3.21
CA LEU A 11 5.47 6.60 3.65
C LEU A 11 6.14 6.06 4.92
N VAL A 12 5.44 6.08 6.05
CA VAL A 12 5.93 5.58 7.33
C VAL A 12 4.87 4.71 7.96
N GLU A 13 5.20 3.46 8.27
CA GLU A 13 4.27 2.50 8.90
C GLU A 13 2.93 2.38 8.15
N GLY A 14 2.97 2.38 6.81
CA GLY A 14 1.76 2.32 5.98
C GLY A 14 1.00 3.66 5.84
N ILE A 15 1.45 4.72 6.50
CA ILE A 15 0.83 6.04 6.46
C ILE A 15 1.54 6.91 5.42
N PHE A 16 0.79 7.32 4.39
CA PHE A 16 1.27 8.24 3.37
C PHE A 16 1.20 9.70 3.83
N TYR A 17 2.20 10.49 3.41
CA TYR A 17 2.25 11.93 3.60
C TYR A 17 2.26 12.63 2.26
N SER A 18 1.48 13.70 2.15
CA SER A 18 1.37 14.45 0.91
C SER A 18 1.26 15.95 1.14
N LYS A 19 1.64 16.72 0.14
CA LYS A 19 1.43 18.16 0.10
C LYS A 19 0.80 18.59 -1.21
N LEU A 20 -0.01 19.63 -1.13
CA LEU A 20 -0.54 20.34 -2.29
C LEU A 20 0.32 21.55 -2.56
N ILE A 21 0.69 21.73 -3.82
CA ILE A 21 1.28 22.97 -4.29
C ILE A 21 0.15 23.79 -4.89
N CYS A 22 -0.03 25.00 -4.38
CA CYS A 22 -1.07 25.91 -4.80
C CYS A 22 -0.45 27.25 -5.20
N GLU A 23 -0.96 27.84 -6.27
CA GLU A 23 -0.60 29.18 -6.69
C GLU A 23 -1.74 30.17 -6.41
N ARG A 24 -1.40 31.30 -5.79
CA ARG A 24 -2.31 32.42 -5.60
C ARG A 24 -1.57 33.71 -5.87
N ASP A 25 -2.07 34.50 -6.82
CA ASP A 25 -1.54 35.84 -7.12
C ASP A 25 -0.02 35.83 -7.43
N GLY A 26 0.46 34.78 -8.11
CA GLY A 26 1.88 34.56 -8.43
C GLY A 26 2.73 34.01 -7.29
N GLN A 27 2.14 33.76 -6.11
CA GLN A 27 2.82 33.15 -4.98
C GLN A 27 2.48 31.66 -4.87
N VAL A 28 3.53 30.84 -4.85
CA VAL A 28 3.43 29.40 -4.63
C VAL A 28 3.41 29.13 -3.12
N THR A 29 2.46 28.32 -2.68
CA THR A 29 2.29 27.91 -1.28
C THR A 29 2.18 26.40 -1.22
N GLU A 30 2.87 25.80 -0.25
CA GLU A 30 2.75 24.37 0.05
C GLU A 30 1.81 24.16 1.22
N ILE A 31 0.89 23.21 1.08
CA ILE A 31 -0.10 22.87 2.11
C ILE A 31 0.03 21.38 2.41
N ASP A 32 0.40 21.05 3.65
CA ASP A 32 0.42 19.67 4.11
C ASP A 32 -1.02 19.13 4.21
N ALA A 33 -1.26 17.93 3.69
CA ALA A 33 -2.57 17.32 3.67
C ALA A 33 -2.50 15.80 3.75
N ARG A 34 -3.56 15.20 4.29
CA ARG A 34 -3.74 13.75 4.19
C ARG A 34 -3.88 13.35 2.74
N THR A 35 -3.25 12.23 2.38
CA THR A 35 -3.16 11.75 1.00
C THR A 35 -4.53 11.50 0.36
N SER A 36 -5.53 11.05 1.13
CA SER A 36 -6.91 10.90 0.64
C SER A 36 -7.52 12.23 0.19
N ASP A 37 -7.32 13.30 0.98
CA ASP A 37 -7.88 14.62 0.72
C ASP A 37 -7.12 15.28 -0.44
N ALA A 38 -5.80 15.14 -0.48
CA ALA A 38 -4.97 15.64 -1.57
C ALA A 38 -5.36 15.01 -2.91
N ILE A 39 -5.44 13.67 -2.99
CA ILE A 39 -5.84 12.97 -4.22
C ILE A 39 -7.24 13.40 -4.69
N ALA A 40 -8.21 13.47 -3.78
CA ALA A 40 -9.57 13.90 -4.11
C ALA A 40 -9.59 15.31 -4.72
N ILE A 41 -8.81 16.23 -4.17
CA ILE A 41 -8.63 17.58 -4.73
C ILE A 41 -7.96 17.48 -6.10
N GLY A 42 -6.91 16.66 -6.25
CA GLY A 42 -6.19 16.50 -7.51
C GLY A 42 -7.07 16.05 -8.65
N VAL A 43 -7.87 15.01 -8.40
CA VAL A 43 -8.87 14.52 -9.35
C VAL A 43 -9.91 15.60 -9.66
N ARG A 44 -10.40 16.33 -8.65
CA ARG A 44 -11.42 17.36 -8.83
C ARG A 44 -10.95 18.57 -9.65
N PHE A 45 -9.68 18.92 -9.54
CA PHE A 45 -9.05 20.04 -10.25
C PHE A 45 -8.24 19.60 -11.48
N ASN A 46 -8.20 18.29 -11.76
CA ASN A 46 -7.46 17.69 -12.86
C ASN A 46 -5.97 18.11 -12.87
N CYS A 47 -5.35 18.13 -11.69
CA CYS A 47 -3.93 18.47 -11.52
C CYS A 47 -3.06 17.20 -11.47
N PRO A 48 -1.79 17.30 -11.88
CA PRO A 48 -0.87 16.17 -11.83
C PRO A 48 -0.55 15.75 -10.38
N ILE A 49 -0.42 14.43 -10.20
CA ILE A 49 -0.05 13.80 -8.94
C ILE A 49 1.31 13.13 -9.14
N TYR A 50 2.25 13.44 -8.25
CA TYR A 50 3.60 12.91 -8.27
C TYR A 50 3.91 12.14 -6.98
N THR A 51 4.81 11.17 -7.09
CA THR A 51 5.36 10.43 -5.95
C THR A 51 6.82 10.06 -6.24
N PHE A 52 7.55 9.67 -5.20
CA PHE A 52 8.91 9.15 -5.35
C PHE A 52 8.90 7.67 -5.71
N GLU A 53 9.89 7.25 -6.52
CA GLU A 53 10.08 5.86 -6.93
C GLU A 53 10.17 4.92 -5.72
N SER A 54 10.87 5.32 -4.66
CA SER A 54 10.99 4.52 -3.43
C SER A 54 9.64 4.20 -2.78
N ILE A 55 8.68 5.13 -2.86
CA ILE A 55 7.33 4.94 -2.32
C ILE A 55 6.54 3.99 -3.23
N LEU A 56 6.67 4.16 -4.55
CA LEU A 56 6.06 3.27 -5.53
C LEU A 56 6.62 1.83 -5.43
N SER A 57 7.92 1.65 -5.22
CA SER A 57 8.50 0.32 -5.05
C SER A 57 8.07 -0.36 -3.75
N SER A 58 7.76 0.42 -2.72
CA SER A 58 7.38 -0.11 -1.40
C SER A 58 5.90 -0.47 -1.29
N ALA A 59 5.02 0.26 -1.99
CA ALA A 59 3.57 0.13 -1.86
C ALA A 59 2.81 0.03 -3.20
N GLY A 60 3.52 0.13 -4.33
CA GLY A 60 2.93 0.01 -5.65
C GLY A 60 2.60 -1.44 -5.97
N ILE A 61 1.34 -1.68 -6.32
CA ILE A 61 0.90 -2.95 -6.87
C ILE A 61 1.20 -2.92 -8.37
N MET A 62 1.98 -3.88 -8.85
CA MET A 62 2.14 -4.10 -10.28
C MET A 62 0.86 -4.77 -10.79
N MET A 63 -0.04 -3.99 -11.38
CA MET A 63 -1.16 -4.55 -12.14
C MET A 63 -0.58 -5.11 -13.43
N ASP A 64 -0.66 -6.43 -13.59
CA ASP A 64 -0.26 -7.08 -14.85
C ASP A 64 -1.33 -6.73 -15.90
N ASP A 65 -0.94 -6.00 -16.95
CA ASP A 65 -1.82 -5.45 -18.01
C ASP A 65 -2.59 -6.51 -18.83
N ASN A 66 -2.55 -7.79 -18.41
CA ASN A 66 -3.18 -8.94 -19.07
C ASN A 66 -4.58 -9.31 -18.52
N GLN A 67 -5.16 -8.56 -17.60
CA GLN A 67 -6.55 -8.78 -17.20
C GLN A 67 -7.47 -7.79 -17.90
N GLU A 68 -8.00 -8.26 -19.03
CA GLU A 68 -9.10 -7.61 -19.74
C GLU A 68 -10.28 -7.39 -18.79
N LYS A 69 -10.60 -6.11 -18.54
CA LYS A 69 -11.93 -5.55 -18.30
C LYS A 69 -13.02 -6.54 -17.86
N GLU A 70 -13.13 -6.79 -16.56
CA GLU A 70 -14.40 -7.15 -15.96
C GLU A 70 -14.65 -6.22 -14.76
N ASP A 71 -15.62 -5.32 -14.95
CA ASP A 71 -16.33 -4.48 -13.98
C ASP A 71 -15.79 -4.42 -12.54
N ASP A 72 -15.01 -3.37 -12.25
CA ASP A 72 -14.46 -3.04 -10.93
C ASP A 72 -15.55 -2.76 -9.88
N ASP A 73 -15.85 -3.78 -9.08
CA ASP A 73 -16.06 -3.59 -7.64
C ASP A 73 -14.69 -3.72 -6.97
N PHE A 74 -13.94 -2.60 -6.89
CA PHE A 74 -12.64 -2.55 -6.21
C PHE A 74 -12.83 -2.81 -4.71
N ASN A 75 -12.90 -4.08 -4.31
CA ASN A 75 -12.91 -4.48 -2.92
C ASN A 75 -11.47 -4.53 -2.39
N ILE A 76 -10.94 -3.35 -2.06
CA ILE A 76 -9.56 -3.12 -1.60
C ILE A 76 -9.20 -4.01 -0.39
N GLU A 77 -10.18 -4.42 0.41
CA GLU A 77 -10.00 -5.32 1.56
C GLU A 77 -9.60 -6.75 1.15
N GLU A 78 -10.19 -7.34 0.11
CA GLU A 78 -9.83 -8.69 -0.34
C GLU A 78 -8.46 -8.75 -1.03
N GLU A 79 -8.03 -7.64 -1.65
CA GLU A 79 -6.73 -7.56 -2.32
C GLU A 79 -5.58 -7.31 -1.32
N LEU A 80 -5.83 -6.58 -0.23
CA LEU A 80 -4.92 -6.46 0.91
C LEU A 80 -4.72 -7.79 1.64
N GLU A 81 -5.77 -8.60 1.78
CA GLU A 81 -5.68 -9.96 2.32
C GLU A 81 -4.87 -10.90 1.41
N LYS A 82 -5.06 -10.82 0.09
CA LYS A 82 -4.24 -11.60 -0.87
C LYS A 82 -2.79 -11.13 -0.94
N ALA A 83 -2.51 -9.85 -0.76
CA ALA A 83 -1.14 -9.33 -0.67
C ALA A 83 -0.42 -9.80 0.59
N THR A 84 -1.14 -9.95 1.71
CA THR A 84 -0.59 -10.52 2.95
C THR A 84 -0.38 -12.03 2.84
N GLU A 85 -1.28 -12.78 2.19
CA GLU A 85 -1.06 -14.20 1.86
C GLU A 85 0.09 -14.40 0.86
N GLY A 86 0.21 -13.52 -0.14
CA GLY A 86 1.32 -13.52 -1.11
C GLY A 86 2.68 -13.26 -0.47
N SER A 87 2.72 -12.49 0.62
CA SER A 87 3.92 -12.24 1.42
C SER A 87 4.37 -13.53 2.13
N LEU A 88 3.47 -14.28 2.76
CA LEU A 88 3.78 -15.59 3.37
C LEU A 88 4.30 -16.61 2.33
N GLY A 89 3.75 -16.56 1.11
CA GLY A 89 4.17 -17.36 -0.04
C GLY A 89 5.65 -17.25 -0.41
N SER A 90 6.29 -16.12 -0.07
CA SER A 90 7.66 -15.80 -0.48
C SER A 90 8.75 -16.22 0.51
N TYR A 91 8.41 -16.50 1.77
CA TYR A 91 9.37 -16.90 2.80
C TYR A 91 9.79 -18.36 2.66
N THR A 92 11.01 -18.68 3.06
CA THR A 92 11.51 -20.05 3.22
C THR A 92 10.86 -20.74 4.42
N LEU A 93 10.99 -22.08 4.52
CA LEU A 93 10.43 -22.84 5.64
C LEU A 93 11.01 -22.35 6.98
N GLU A 94 12.31 -22.10 7.01
CA GLU A 94 13.03 -21.60 8.17
C GLU A 94 12.57 -20.20 8.59
N GLU A 95 12.27 -19.32 7.62
CA GLU A 95 11.76 -17.96 7.90
C GLU A 95 10.32 -18.00 8.44
N LEU A 96 9.48 -18.91 7.94
CA LEU A 96 8.12 -19.11 8.46
C LEU A 96 8.14 -19.66 9.89
N GLU A 97 9.09 -20.53 10.25
CA GLU A 97 9.26 -21.02 11.63
C GLU A 97 9.67 -19.91 12.61
N VAL A 98 10.53 -18.98 12.15
CA VAL A 98 10.93 -17.80 12.93
C VAL A 98 9.72 -16.88 13.15
N GLN A 99 8.97 -16.56 12.09
CA GLN A 99 7.77 -15.71 12.20
C GLN A 99 6.66 -16.35 13.03
N LEU A 100 6.49 -17.67 12.97
CA LEU A 100 5.54 -18.38 13.83
C LEU A 100 5.90 -18.22 15.31
N SER A 101 7.19 -18.33 15.64
CA SER A 101 7.68 -18.18 17.01
C SER A 101 7.46 -16.77 17.52
N GLU A 102 7.74 -15.76 16.68
CA GLU A 102 7.53 -14.35 17.00
C GLU A 102 6.04 -14.00 17.16
N ALA A 103 5.16 -14.55 16.33
CA ALA A 103 3.71 -14.35 16.46
C ALA A 103 3.16 -14.93 17.77
N ILE A 104 3.64 -16.10 18.20
CA ILE A 104 3.26 -16.70 19.48
C ILE A 104 3.78 -15.87 20.66
N GLU A 105 5.02 -15.36 20.57
CA GLU A 105 5.61 -14.52 21.61
C GLU A 105 4.84 -13.20 21.78
N ASN A 106 4.33 -12.64 20.68
CA ASN A 106 3.51 -11.43 20.67
C ASN A 106 2.01 -11.69 20.95
N GLU A 107 1.62 -12.92 21.28
CA GLU A 107 0.23 -13.34 21.50
C GLU A 107 -0.71 -13.11 20.29
N ASP A 108 -0.14 -13.00 19.09
CA ASP A 108 -0.89 -12.89 17.83
C ASP A 108 -1.25 -14.29 17.30
N TYR A 109 -2.24 -14.89 17.94
CA TYR A 109 -2.70 -16.24 17.62
C TYR A 109 -3.35 -16.36 16.23
N GLU A 110 -3.87 -15.25 15.68
CA GLU A 110 -4.48 -15.25 14.36
C GLU A 110 -3.41 -15.39 13.27
N LEU A 111 -2.36 -14.57 13.33
CA LEU A 111 -1.21 -14.67 12.43
C LEU A 111 -0.50 -16.02 12.58
N ALA A 112 -0.33 -16.50 13.81
CA ALA A 112 0.27 -17.81 14.08
C ALA A 112 -0.50 -18.97 13.45
N SER A 113 -1.84 -18.91 13.43
CA SER A 113 -2.66 -19.92 12.76
C SER A 113 -2.44 -19.94 11.25
N ARG A 114 -2.38 -18.75 10.61
CA ARG A 114 -2.16 -18.63 9.16
C ARG A 114 -0.77 -19.15 8.75
N ILE A 115 0.28 -18.78 9.50
CA ILE A 115 1.65 -19.26 9.25
C ILE A 115 1.73 -20.79 9.40
N ARG A 116 1.08 -21.33 10.43
CA ARG A 116 1.06 -22.78 10.67
C ARG A 116 0.37 -23.55 9.53
N ASP A 117 -0.74 -23.04 9.00
CA ASP A 117 -1.45 -23.66 7.88
C ASP A 117 -0.60 -23.63 6.60
N GLU A 118 0.15 -22.56 6.36
CA GLU A 118 1.07 -22.44 5.23
C GLU A 118 2.29 -23.37 5.35
N ILE A 119 2.87 -23.53 6.55
CA ILE A 119 3.93 -24.53 6.81
C ILE A 119 3.42 -25.94 6.52
N ASN A 120 2.22 -26.29 7.02
CA ASN A 120 1.62 -27.61 6.83
C ASN A 120 1.33 -27.91 5.34
N LYS A 121 0.88 -26.90 4.61
CA LYS A 121 0.62 -27.00 3.16
C LYS A 121 1.90 -27.34 2.38
N ARG A 122 3.04 -26.83 2.81
CA ARG A 122 4.36 -27.09 2.20
C ARG A 122 4.99 -28.40 2.63
N SER A 123 4.77 -28.84 3.86
CA SER A 123 5.25 -30.15 4.33
C SER A 123 4.41 -31.32 3.82
N SER A 124 3.20 -31.06 3.31
CA SER A 124 2.26 -32.09 2.81
C SER A 124 2.39 -32.39 1.31
N ASN A 125 3.43 -31.87 0.64
CA ASN A 125 3.75 -32.10 -0.77
C ASN A 125 5.22 -32.54 -0.89
#